data_AF-A0A9E6JAF8-F1
#
_entry.id   AF-A0A9E6JAF8-F1
#
_cell.length_a   1.000
_cell.length_b   1.000
_cell.length_c   1.000
_cell.angle_alpha   90.00
_cell.angle_beta   90.00
_cell.angle_gamma   90.00
#
_symmetry.space_group_name_H-M   'P 1'
#
loop_
_entity.id
_entity.type
_entity.pdbx_description
1 polymer ?
#
loop_
_entity_poly.entity_id
_entity_poly.type
_entity_poly.pdbx_seq_one_letter_code
_entity_poly.pdbx_strand_id
1 'polypeptide(L)'
;MLNMYKACLWCFLALCFPTLSQASEPIELTLSYQINPSPPYQMGTGVEVVQPPGIALDVINAAAKELNLTIKYERYPNVRVLHLLENGQIDGAH
;
A
#
# COMPACT_ATOMS: atom_id res chain seq x y z
N MET A 1 -35.31 36.43 23.71
CA MET A 1 -35.26 34.97 23.94
C MET A 1 -35.02 34.20 22.64
N LEU A 2 -35.80 34.41 21.56
CA LEU A 2 -35.73 33.64 20.28
C LEU A 2 -34.33 33.43 19.67
N ASN A 3 -33.47 34.44 19.76
CA ASN A 3 -32.14 34.42 19.15
C ASN A 3 -31.12 33.61 19.98
N MET A 4 -31.36 33.40 21.28
CA MET A 4 -30.42 32.71 22.17
C MET A 4 -30.43 31.19 21.94
N TYR A 5 -31.62 30.61 21.74
CA TYR A 5 -31.74 29.19 21.40
C TYR A 5 -31.35 28.89 19.97
N LYS A 6 -31.52 29.85 19.03
CA LYS A 6 -30.93 29.75 17.69
C LYS A 6 -29.40 29.72 17.77
N ALA A 7 -28.77 30.60 18.54
CA ALA A 7 -27.32 30.58 18.73
C ALA A 7 -26.84 29.26 19.36
N CYS A 8 -27.52 28.75 20.38
CA CYS A 8 -27.22 27.43 20.96
C CYS A 8 -27.39 26.29 19.96
N LEU A 9 -28.45 26.30 19.13
CA LEU A 9 -28.68 25.30 18.09
C LEU A 9 -27.58 25.32 17.02
N TRP A 10 -27.11 26.51 16.63
CA TRP A 10 -25.99 26.66 15.69
C TRP A 10 -24.66 26.19 16.29
N CYS A 11 -24.40 26.46 17.57
CA CYS A 11 -23.24 25.91 18.26
C CYS A 11 -23.31 24.38 18.36
N PHE A 12 -24.49 23.82 18.63
CA PHE A 12 -24.71 22.37 18.69
C PHE A 12 -24.53 21.71 17.31
N LEU A 13 -25.05 22.32 16.24
CA LEU A 13 -24.83 21.84 14.88
C LEU A 13 -23.35 21.89 14.49
N ALA A 14 -22.63 22.96 14.83
CA ALA A 14 -21.20 23.11 14.52
C ALA A 14 -20.32 22.11 15.31
N LEU A 15 -20.71 21.77 16.54
CA LEU A 15 -20.04 20.76 17.37
C LEU A 15 -20.31 19.32 16.91
N CYS A 16 -21.41 19.06 16.19
CA CYS A 16 -21.69 17.77 15.54
C CYS A 16 -21.00 17.59 14.18
N PHE A 17 -20.22 18.58 13.71
CA PHE A 17 -19.55 18.55 12.41
C PHE A 17 -18.12 17.97 12.33
N PRO A 18 -17.53 17.22 13.30
CA PRO A 18 -16.22 16.62 13.08
C PRO A 18 -16.33 15.10 12.89
N THR A 19 -16.59 14.62 11.67
CA THR A 19 -16.08 13.33 11.15
C THR A 19 -16.31 13.24 9.64
N LEU A 20 -15.75 14.16 8.86
CA LEU A 20 -15.65 13.95 7.41
C LEU A 20 -14.20 13.60 7.07
N SER A 21 -14.01 12.30 6.92
CA SER A 21 -12.86 11.63 6.29
C SER A 21 -11.55 11.63 7.07
N GLN A 22 -11.42 10.70 8.03
CA GLN A 22 -10.12 10.01 8.10
C GLN A 22 -10.06 9.13 6.86
N ALA A 23 -9.40 9.63 5.80
CA ALA A 23 -8.92 8.72 4.76
C ALA A 23 -8.00 7.73 5.49
N SER A 24 -8.39 6.45 5.51
CA SER A 24 -7.49 5.41 6.00
C SER A 24 -6.25 5.48 5.12
N GLU A 25 -5.09 5.74 5.74
CA GLU A 25 -3.82 5.61 5.04
C GLU A 25 -3.79 4.24 4.36
N PRO A 26 -3.34 4.17 3.08
CA PRO A 26 -3.22 2.91 2.38
C PRO A 26 -2.42 1.92 3.22
N ILE A 27 -2.91 0.68 3.29
CA ILE A 27 -2.17 -0.38 3.96
C ILE A 27 -0.92 -0.67 3.12
N GLU A 28 0.25 -0.59 3.72
CA GLU A 28 1.51 -0.94 3.06
C GLU A 28 1.78 -2.43 3.20
N LEU A 29 2.11 -3.09 2.09
CA LEU A 29 2.59 -4.47 2.04
C LEU A 29 4.01 -4.52 1.48
N THR A 30 4.87 -5.29 2.12
CA THR A 30 6.22 -5.58 1.64
C THR A 30 6.23 -6.89 0.85
N LEU A 31 6.42 -6.78 -0.47
CA LEU A 31 6.54 -7.94 -1.35
C LEU A 31 7.98 -8.07 -1.83
N SER A 32 8.54 -9.28 -1.78
CA SER A 32 9.89 -9.53 -2.30
C SER A 32 9.93 -10.47 -3.49
N TYR A 33 10.92 -10.26 -4.36
CA TYR A 33 11.19 -11.14 -5.50
C TYR A 33 12.69 -11.24 -5.79
N GLN A 34 13.05 -12.14 -6.71
CA GLN A 34 14.46 -12.45 -6.95
C GLN A 34 15.24 -11.31 -7.65
N ILE A 35 16.53 -11.22 -7.32
CA ILE A 35 17.49 -10.29 -7.96
C ILE A 35 17.87 -10.68 -9.39
N ASN A 36 17.57 -11.91 -9.81
CA ASN A 36 17.85 -12.38 -11.17
C ASN A 36 16.62 -12.14 -12.05
N PRO A 37 16.79 -11.70 -13.31
CA PRO A 37 15.66 -11.47 -14.19
C PRO A 37 14.99 -12.79 -14.58
N SER A 38 13.67 -12.75 -14.74
CA SER A 38 12.85 -13.80 -15.31
C SER A 38 11.83 -13.18 -16.28
N PRO A 39 12.26 -12.77 -17.48
CA PRO A 39 11.36 -12.17 -18.46
C PRO A 39 10.26 -13.15 -18.90
N PRO A 40 9.02 -12.70 -19.12
CA PRO A 40 8.58 -11.30 -19.05
C PRO A 40 8.12 -10.86 -17.64
N TYR A 41 8.16 -11.75 -16.65
CA TYR A 41 7.55 -11.56 -15.33
C TYR A 41 8.31 -10.58 -14.45
N GLN A 42 9.63 -10.71 -14.42
CA GLN A 42 10.53 -9.92 -13.57
C GLN A 42 11.72 -9.46 -14.39
N MET A 43 11.94 -8.15 -14.44
CA MET A 43 13.00 -7.54 -15.25
C MET A 43 14.15 -7.03 -14.38
N GLY A 44 15.30 -6.82 -15.02
CA GLY A 44 16.49 -6.23 -14.39
C GLY A 44 17.24 -7.18 -13.47
N THR A 45 18.45 -6.76 -13.10
CA THR A 45 19.37 -7.51 -12.24
C THR A 45 19.74 -6.67 -11.03
N GLY A 46 19.90 -7.31 -9.87
CA GLY A 46 20.33 -6.66 -8.64
C GLY A 46 19.16 -6.25 -7.75
N VAL A 47 19.42 -5.34 -6.81
CA VAL A 47 18.47 -5.02 -5.73
C VAL A 47 17.44 -3.96 -6.10
N GLU A 48 17.68 -3.22 -7.18
CA GLU A 48 16.81 -2.12 -7.61
C GLU A 48 15.66 -2.61 -8.48
N VAL A 49 14.48 -2.03 -8.32
CA VAL A 49 13.37 -2.23 -9.25
C VAL A 49 13.65 -1.42 -10.51
N VAL A 50 13.64 -2.08 -11.68
CA VAL A 50 13.90 -1.41 -12.97
C VAL A 50 12.59 -1.00 -13.65
N GLN A 51 12.68 -0.08 -14.61
CA GLN A 51 11.56 0.29 -15.48
C GLN A 51 11.86 -0.13 -16.93
N PRO A 52 11.00 -0.94 -17.58
CA PRO A 52 9.79 -1.57 -17.04
C PRO A 52 10.11 -2.71 -16.05
N PRO A 53 9.26 -2.93 -15.02
CA PRO A 53 9.52 -3.90 -13.96
C PRO A 53 9.23 -5.36 -14.35
N GLY A 54 8.35 -5.57 -15.34
CA GLY A 54 7.86 -6.88 -15.76
C GLY A 54 6.37 -7.08 -15.45
N ILE A 55 5.73 -7.98 -16.20
CA ILE A 55 4.26 -8.10 -16.21
C ILE A 55 3.67 -8.47 -14.86
N ALA A 56 4.42 -9.17 -14.01
CA ALA A 56 3.91 -9.57 -12.73
C ALA A 56 3.80 -8.39 -11.75
N LEU A 57 4.78 -7.48 -11.75
CA LEU A 57 4.71 -6.25 -10.97
C LEU A 57 3.60 -5.34 -11.50
N ASP A 58 3.37 -5.31 -12.82
CA ASP A 58 2.26 -4.56 -13.41
C ASP A 58 0.89 -5.06 -12.91
N VAL A 59 0.70 -6.40 -12.87
CA VAL A 59 -0.54 -7.02 -12.37
C VAL A 59 -0.73 -6.76 -10.87
N ILE A 60 0.33 -6.91 -10.06
CA ILE A 60 0.29 -6.64 -8.63
C ILE A 60 -0.06 -5.17 -8.36
N ASN A 61 0.57 -4.23 -9.09
CA ASN A 61 0.31 -2.81 -8.92
C ASN A 61 -1.13 -2.42 -9.33
N ALA A 62 -1.68 -3.06 -10.37
CA ALA A 62 -3.08 -2.87 -10.74
C ALA A 62 -4.03 -3.32 -9.62
N ALA A 63 -3.81 -4.51 -9.07
CA ALA A 63 -4.61 -5.02 -7.95
C ALA A 63 -4.45 -4.17 -6.68
N ALA A 64 -3.22 -3.75 -6.35
CA ALA A 64 -2.95 -2.90 -5.21
C ALA A 64 -3.68 -1.55 -5.31
N LYS A 65 -3.73 -0.96 -6.50
CA LYS A 65 -4.47 0.28 -6.77
C LYS A 65 -5.97 0.11 -6.55
N GLU A 66 -6.56 -1.00 -6.99
CA GLU A 66 -7.99 -1.29 -6.79
C GLU A 66 -8.34 -1.49 -5.30
N LEU A 67 -7.39 -2.01 -4.52
CA LEU A 67 -7.56 -2.31 -3.10
C LEU A 67 -7.09 -1.18 -2.17
N ASN A 68 -6.64 -0.04 -2.71
CA ASN A 68 -6.04 1.06 -1.95
C ASN A 68 -4.87 0.59 -1.05
N LEU A 69 -3.97 -0.20 -1.62
CA LEU A 69 -2.74 -0.71 -0.99
C LEU A 69 -1.52 0.00 -1.56
N THR A 70 -0.52 0.20 -0.71
CA THR A 70 0.84 0.59 -1.14
C THR A 70 1.71 -0.66 -1.15
N ILE A 71 2.44 -0.90 -2.24
CA ILE A 71 3.37 -2.03 -2.32
C ILE A 71 4.80 -1.51 -2.23
N LYS A 72 5.53 -2.01 -1.24
CA LYS A 72 6.97 -1.85 -1.12
C LYS A 72 7.65 -3.08 -1.69
N TYR A 73 8.38 -2.91 -2.78
CA TYR A 73 9.13 -4.00 -3.41
C TYR A 73 10.56 -4.07 -2.86
N GLU A 74 10.99 -5.26 -2.46
CA GLU A 74 12.36 -5.54 -2.08
C GLU A 74 12.92 -6.70 -2.91
N ARG A 75 14.16 -6.59 -3.39
CA ARG A 75 14.76 -7.64 -4.21
C ARG A 75 15.89 -8.33 -3.48
N TYR A 76 15.82 -9.66 -3.39
CA TYR A 76 16.80 -10.49 -2.71
C TYR A 76 17.16 -11.76 -3.51
N PRO A 77 18.28 -12.43 -3.23
CA PRO A 77 18.48 -13.81 -3.71
C PRO A 77 17.29 -14.68 -3.31
N ASN A 78 16.83 -15.57 -4.20
CA ASN A 78 15.56 -16.30 -3.99
C ASN A 78 15.50 -17.08 -2.66
N VAL A 79 16.62 -17.67 -2.24
CA VAL A 79 16.72 -18.35 -0.93
C VAL A 79 16.46 -17.40 0.24
N ARG A 80 16.90 -16.14 0.14
CA ARG A 80 16.65 -15.11 1.15
C ARG A 80 15.19 -14.65 1.12
N VAL A 81 14.56 -14.56 -0.05
CA VAL A 81 13.12 -14.27 -0.16
C VAL A 81 12.30 -15.31 0.61
N LEU A 82 12.57 -16.60 0.38
CA LEU A 82 11.91 -17.69 1.10
C LEU A 82 12.14 -17.58 2.61
N HIS A 83 13.38 -17.36 3.04
CA HIS A 83 13.70 -17.21 4.46
C HIS A 83 12.94 -16.04 5.11
N LEU A 84 12.88 -14.88 4.46
CA LEU A 84 12.15 -13.72 4.96
C LEU A 84 10.64 -13.99 5.07
N LEU A 85 10.08 -14.70 4.09
CA LEU A 85 8.67 -15.08 4.08
C LEU A 85 8.34 -16.03 5.24
N GLU A 86 9.16 -17.07 5.44
CA GLU A 86 8.98 -18.05 6.53
C GLU A 86 9.06 -17.42 7.92
N ASN A 87 9.84 -16.35 8.06
CA ASN A 87 10.01 -15.62 9.32
C ASN A 87 9.04 -14.42 9.46
N GLY A 88 8.10 -14.24 8.53
CA GLY A 88 7.11 -13.15 8.57
C GLY A 88 7.72 -11.75 8.47
N GLN A 89 8.91 -11.63 7.86
CA GLN A 89 9.61 -10.35 7.67
C GLN A 89 9.16 -9.61 6.40
N ILE A 90 8.43 -10.31 5.53
CA ILE A 90 7.77 -9.80 4.33
C ILE A 90 6.37 -10.40 4.26
N ASP A 91 5.45 -9.70 3.59
CA ASP A 91 4.04 -10.10 3.51
C ASP A 91 3.76 -11.07 2.36
N GLY A 92 4.66 -11.14 1.38
CA GLY A 92 4.52 -12.05 0.25
C GLY A 92 5.76 -12.12 -0.64
N ALA A 93 5.80 -13.17 -1.46
CA ALA A 93 6.85 -13.42 -2.43
C ALA A 93 6.28 -13.61 -3.83
N HIS A 94 7.03 -13.16 -4.83
CA HIS A 94 6.69 -13.34 -6.24
C HIS A 94 7.89 -13.84 -7.06
#